data_AF-A0A5T3SN07-F1
#
_entry.id   AF-A0A5T3SN07-F1
#
_cell.length_a   1.000
_cell.length_b   1.000
_cell.length_c   1.000
_cell.angle_alpha   90.00
_cell.angle_beta   90.00
_cell.angle_gamma   90.00
#
_symmetry.space_group_name_H-M   'P 1'
#
loop_
_entity.id
_entity.type
_entity.pdbx_description
1 polymer ?
#
loop_
_entity_poly.entity_id
_entity_poly.type
_entity_poly.pdbx_seq_one_letter_code
_entity_poly.pdbx_strand_id
1 'polypeptide(L)'
;MLDKIDRKLLCLLQQDCTLSLQALADAVNLTTTPCWKRLKRLEDDGILLGFWRMAGEYDYLMRVQVADMKRYDDFYKRLVNSVPGLSDVTSSFAMEQIKYTTSLPIE
;
A
#
# COMPACT_ATOMS: atom_id res chain seq x y z
N MET A 1 -3.03 -12.10 -9.98
CA MET A 1 -2.45 -12.93 -8.89
C MET A 1 -1.08 -12.34 -8.57
N LEU A 2 -0.75 -12.12 -7.28
CA LEU A 2 0.49 -11.44 -6.86
C LEU A 2 1.72 -12.33 -6.99
N ASP A 3 2.67 -11.92 -7.83
CA ASP A 3 3.94 -12.64 -8.05
C ASP A 3 4.92 -12.46 -6.89
N LYS A 4 5.98 -13.28 -6.85
CA LYS A 4 7.07 -13.15 -5.86
C LYS A 4 7.75 -11.77 -5.90
N ILE A 5 7.87 -11.19 -7.10
CA ILE A 5 8.44 -9.84 -7.30
C ILE A 5 7.52 -8.78 -6.71
N ASP A 6 6.22 -8.87 -7.01
CA ASP A 6 5.21 -7.91 -6.53
C ASP A 6 5.21 -7.88 -4.99
N ARG A 7 5.27 -9.05 -4.34
CA ARG A 7 5.38 -9.16 -2.87
C ARG A 7 6.67 -8.53 -2.33
N LYS A 8 7.78 -8.66 -3.04
CA LYS A 8 9.07 -8.08 -2.65
C LYS A 8 9.06 -6.55 -2.78
N LEU A 9 8.48 -6.02 -3.86
CA LEU A 9 8.28 -4.58 -4.04
C LEU A 9 7.40 -4.00 -2.92
N LEU A 10 6.27 -4.66 -2.63
CA LEU A 10 5.39 -4.26 -1.53
C LEU A 10 6.11 -4.30 -0.19
N CYS A 11 6.90 -5.35 0.08
CA CYS A 11 7.64 -5.46 1.32
C CYS A 11 8.68 -4.33 1.48
N LEU A 12 9.39 -3.97 0.40
CA LEU A 12 10.36 -2.89 0.40
C LEU A 12 9.68 -1.53 0.62
N LEU A 13 8.60 -1.25 -0.11
CA LEU A 13 7.83 -0.01 0.03
C LEU A 13 7.16 0.13 1.39
N GLN A 14 6.75 -0.98 2.00
CA GLN A 14 6.19 -1.00 3.36
C GLN A 14 7.25 -0.78 4.44
N GLN A 15 8.49 -1.19 4.20
CA GLN A 15 9.61 -0.98 5.13
C GLN A 15 10.19 0.43 5.01
N ASP A 16 10.33 0.93 3.78
CA ASP A 16 10.85 2.26 3.48
C ASP A 16 10.20 2.80 2.21
N CYS A 17 9.30 3.77 2.39
CA CYS A 17 8.59 4.42 1.29
C CYS A 17 9.41 5.54 0.61
N THR A 18 10.61 5.86 1.11
CA THR A 18 11.48 6.88 0.52
C THR A 18 12.38 6.34 -0.59
N LEU A 19 12.36 5.01 -0.80
CA LEU A 19 13.16 4.34 -1.81
C LEU A 19 12.84 4.83 -3.23
N SER A 20 13.88 5.14 -3.99
CA SER A 20 13.74 5.54 -5.39
C SER A 20 13.36 4.34 -6.28
N LEU A 21 12.75 4.64 -7.43
CA LEU A 21 12.39 3.62 -8.42
C LEU A 21 13.60 2.77 -8.86
N GLN A 22 14.79 3.37 -8.91
CA GLN A 22 16.04 2.68 -9.23
C GLN A 22 16.41 1.69 -8.11
N ALA A 23 16.41 2.12 -6.85
CA ALA A 23 16.72 1.26 -5.71
C ALA A 23 15.75 0.08 -5.58
N LEU A 24 14.46 0.32 -5.85
CA LEU A 24 13.43 -0.72 -5.88
C LEU A 24 13.68 -1.73 -7.00
N ALA A 25 14.03 -1.24 -8.20
CA ALA A 25 14.32 -2.08 -9.36
C ALA A 25 15.56 -2.96 -9.11
N ASP A 26 16.63 -2.38 -8.57
CA ASP A 26 17.87 -3.07 -8.22
C ASP A 26 17.59 -4.17 -7.16
N ALA A 27 16.79 -3.85 -6.13
CA ALA A 27 16.45 -4.79 -5.07
C ALA A 27 15.61 -6.00 -5.55
N VAL A 28 14.88 -5.87 -6.66
CA VAL A 28 14.10 -6.96 -7.26
C VAL A 28 14.70 -7.54 -8.55
N ASN A 29 15.95 -7.18 -8.86
CA ASN A 29 16.67 -7.59 -10.08
C ASN A 29 15.89 -7.27 -11.38
N LEU A 30 15.33 -6.06 -11.47
CA LEU A 30 14.64 -5.55 -12.65
C LEU A 30 15.24 -4.21 -13.09
N THR A 31 14.93 -3.81 -14.33
CA THR A 31 15.12 -2.44 -14.79
C THR A 31 13.96 -1.55 -14.36
N THR A 32 14.14 -0.23 -14.39
CA THR A 32 13.17 0.75 -13.88
C THR A 32 11.83 0.70 -14.61
N THR A 33 11.82 0.48 -15.93
CA THR A 33 10.58 0.42 -16.74
C THR A 33 9.63 -0.74 -16.37
N PRO A 34 10.07 -2.01 -16.27
CA PRO A 34 9.21 -3.10 -15.80
C PRO A 34 8.88 -3.01 -14.31
N CYS A 35 9.78 -2.47 -13.48
CA CYS A 35 9.49 -2.18 -12.07
C CYS A 35 8.33 -1.19 -11.95
N TRP A 36 8.37 -0.08 -12.71
CA TRP A 36 7.29 0.90 -12.76
C TRP A 36 5.98 0.33 -13.28
N LYS A 37 5.99 -0.49 -14.35
CA LYS A 37 4.77 -1.15 -14.83
C LYS A 37 4.13 -2.05 -13.78
N ARG A 38 4.93 -2.74 -12.96
CA ARG A 38 4.42 -3.57 -11.85
C ARG A 38 3.88 -2.71 -10.73
N LEU A 39 4.60 -1.67 -10.30
CA LEU A 39 4.14 -0.69 -9.33
C LEU A 39 2.81 -0.06 -9.73
N LYS A 40 2.71 0.39 -10.98
CA LYS A 40 1.49 0.93 -11.56
C LYS A 40 0.37 -0.10 -11.62
N ARG A 41 0.66 -1.36 -12.00
CA ARG A 41 -0.33 -2.45 -11.92
C ARG A 41 -0.79 -2.69 -10.49
N LEU A 42 0.10 -2.62 -9.50
CA LEU A 42 -0.25 -2.79 -8.09
C LEU A 42 -1.08 -1.64 -7.54
N GLU A 43 -0.86 -0.42 -8.04
CA GLU A 43 -1.70 0.74 -7.78
C GLU A 43 -3.07 0.60 -8.46
N ASP A 44 -3.10 0.25 -9.76
CA ASP A 44 -4.31 0.02 -10.56
C ASP A 44 -5.16 -1.13 -10.00
N ASP A 45 -4.51 -2.19 -9.49
CA ASP A 45 -5.13 -3.34 -8.81
C ASP A 45 -5.56 -3.00 -7.36
N GLY A 46 -5.30 -1.78 -6.86
CA GLY A 46 -5.71 -1.31 -5.54
C GLY A 46 -4.83 -1.77 -4.36
N ILE A 47 -3.70 -2.39 -4.64
CA ILE A 47 -2.84 -3.03 -3.64
C ILE A 47 -1.93 -2.01 -2.95
N LEU A 48 -1.68 -0.86 -3.58
CA LEU A 48 -0.97 0.30 -3.03
C LEU A 48 -1.88 1.53 -3.07
N LEU A 49 -2.38 1.98 -1.91
CA LEU A 49 -3.42 3.03 -1.88
C LEU A 49 -3.11 4.27 -1.02
N GLY A 50 -2.05 4.25 -0.21
CA GLY A 50 -1.56 5.42 0.53
C GLY A 50 -1.42 5.19 2.04
N PHE A 51 -0.39 5.80 2.62
CA PHE A 51 -0.06 5.75 4.04
C PHE A 51 0.35 7.13 4.51
N TRP A 52 -0.34 7.65 5.53
CA TRP A 52 -0.12 8.99 6.06
C TRP A 52 0.11 8.92 7.56
N ARG A 53 1.04 9.74 8.05
CA ARG A 53 1.12 10.08 9.47
C ARG A 53 0.18 11.24 9.72
N MET A 54 -0.71 11.09 10.69
CA MET A 54 -1.75 12.06 10.98
C MET A 54 -1.37 12.85 12.23
N ALA A 55 -1.86 14.09 12.32
CA ALA A 55 -1.91 14.83 13.57
C ALA A 55 -3.33 14.71 14.13
N GLY A 56 -3.48 14.31 15.40
CA GLY A 56 -4.78 14.16 16.07
C GLY A 56 -4.93 12.83 16.82
N GLU A 57 -6.16 12.32 16.87
CA GLU A 57 -6.54 11.11 17.64
C GLU A 57 -5.89 9.81 17.12
N TYR A 58 -5.51 9.76 15.84
CA TYR A 58 -4.85 8.61 15.24
C TYR A 58 -3.45 9.01 14.78
N ASP A 59 -2.44 8.17 15.04
CA ASP A 59 -1.06 8.43 14.63
C ASP A 59 -0.83 8.18 13.13
N TYR A 60 -1.50 7.16 12.58
CA TYR A 60 -1.34 6.75 11.19
C TYR A 60 -2.68 6.40 10.56
N LEU A 61 -2.86 6.80 9.30
CA LEU A 61 -3.97 6.39 8.45
C LEU A 61 -3.43 5.62 7.26
N MET A 62 -3.95 4.41 7.05
CA MET A 62 -3.60 3.58 5.91
C MET A 62 -4.85 3.31 5.08
N ARG A 63 -4.78 3.58 3.78
CA ARG A 63 -5.84 3.22 2.85
C ARG A 63 -5.41 1.94 2.12
N VAL A 64 -6.29 0.94 2.09
CA VAL A 64 -6.03 -0.38 1.48
C VAL A 64 -7.23 -0.83 0.66
N GLN A 65 -6.99 -1.42 -0.53
CA GLN A 65 -8.02 -2.09 -1.30
C GLN A 65 -7.83 -3.59 -1.16
N VAL A 66 -8.94 -4.27 -0.98
CA VAL A 66 -8.99 -5.70 -0.75
C VAL A 66 -10.03 -6.28 -1.70
N ALA A 67 -9.71 -7.42 -2.30
CA ALA A 67 -10.63 -8.09 -3.23
C ALA A 67 -11.86 -8.66 -2.52
N ASP A 68 -11.73 -9.03 -1.24
CA ASP A 68 -12.83 -9.51 -0.39
C ASP A 68 -12.49 -9.37 1.11
N MET A 69 -13.47 -9.70 1.94
CA MET A 69 -13.34 -9.64 3.40
C MET A 69 -12.35 -10.66 3.99
N LYS A 70 -12.10 -11.79 3.29
CA LYS A 70 -11.13 -12.79 3.74
C LYS A 70 -9.70 -12.27 3.58
N ARG A 71 -9.39 -11.62 2.46
CA ARG A 71 -8.09 -10.94 2.25
C ARG A 71 -7.90 -9.80 3.25
N TYR A 72 -8.97 -9.11 3.63
CA TYR A 72 -8.92 -8.09 4.68
C TYR A 72 -8.54 -8.69 6.05
N ASP A 73 -9.18 -9.78 6.47
CA ASP A 73 -8.89 -10.42 7.76
C ASP A 73 -7.44 -10.92 7.82
N ASP A 74 -6.96 -11.54 6.73
CA ASP A 74 -5.55 -11.94 6.61
C ASP A 74 -4.60 -10.74 6.72
N PHE A 75 -4.95 -9.62 6.09
CA PHE A 75 -4.18 -8.37 6.17
C PHE A 75 -4.17 -7.80 7.59
N TYR A 76 -5.32 -7.67 8.23
CA TYR A 76 -5.48 -7.15 9.60
C TYR A 76 -4.66 -7.97 10.60
N LYS A 77 -4.80 -9.31 10.57
CA LYS A 77 -4.02 -10.21 11.43
C LYS A 77 -2.52 -10.05 11.20
N ARG A 78 -2.07 -9.93 9.96
CA ARG A 78 -0.64 -9.73 9.67
C ARG A 78 -0.16 -8.38 10.16
N LEU A 79 -0.94 -7.32 10.02
CA LEU A 79 -0.58 -5.98 10.48
C LEU A 79 -0.38 -5.95 12.00
N VAL A 80 -1.39 -6.42 12.76
CA VAL A 80 -1.34 -6.45 14.23
C VAL A 80 -0.19 -7.33 14.75
N ASN A 81 0.05 -8.48 14.14
CA ASN A 81 1.12 -9.38 14.57
C ASN A 81 2.52 -8.93 14.16
N SER A 82 2.66 -8.11 13.11
CA SER A 82 3.97 -7.74 12.57
C SER A 82 4.48 -6.38 13.09
N VAL A 83 3.63 -5.57 13.71
CA VAL A 83 3.99 -4.24 14.22
C VAL A 83 3.94 -4.24 15.75
N PRO A 84 5.09 -4.40 16.43
CA PRO A 84 5.16 -4.33 17.88
C PRO A 84 4.75 -2.93 18.36
N GLY A 85 3.85 -2.87 19.35
CA GLY A 85 3.37 -1.60 19.92
C GLY A 85 2.12 -1.01 19.24
N LEU A 86 1.53 -1.70 18.26
CA LEU A 86 0.24 -1.34 17.71
C LEU A 86 -0.87 -1.72 18.71
N SER A 87 -1.36 -0.74 19.47
CA SER A 87 -2.35 -0.98 20.54
C SER A 87 -3.79 -0.95 20.04
N ASP A 88 -4.12 0.01 19.16
CA ASP A 88 -5.50 0.27 18.71
C ASP A 88 -5.56 0.43 17.19
N VAL A 89 -6.31 -0.47 16.55
CA VAL A 89 -6.51 -0.46 15.09
C VAL A 89 -7.99 -0.30 14.81
N THR A 90 -8.40 0.93 14.49
CA THR A 90 -9.74 1.23 14.00
C THR A 90 -9.79 1.05 12.49
N SER A 91 -10.74 0.26 12.00
CA SER A 91 -10.89 -0.02 10.58
C SER A 91 -12.27 0.39 10.09
N SER A 92 -12.29 1.16 9.01
CA SER A 92 -13.51 1.67 8.39
C SER A 92 -13.57 1.24 6.93
N PHE A 93 -14.72 0.75 6.49
CA PHE A 93 -14.96 0.33 5.10
C PHE A 93 -15.74 1.40 4.36
N ALA A 94 -15.24 1.82 3.20
CA ALA A 94 -16.01 2.64 2.28
C ALA A 94 -17.11 1.77 1.65
N MET A 95 -18.38 2.16 1.84
CA MET A 95 -19.53 1.47 1.23
C MET A 95 -19.64 1.77 -0.27
N GLU A 96 -19.28 2.98 -0.67
CA GLU A 96 -19.31 3.42 -2.06
C GLU A 96 -18.17 4.42 -2.30
N GLN A 97 -17.56 4.37 -3.49
CA GLN A 97 -16.58 5.34 -3.92
C GLN A 97 -17.26 6.47 -4.70
N ILE A 98 -17.47 7.61 -4.04
CA ILE A 98 -18.13 8.78 -4.66
C ILE A 98 -17.19 9.50 -5.65
N LYS A 99 -15.89 9.60 -5.34
CA LYS A 99 -14.89 10.29 -6.17
C LYS A 99 -13.49 9.76 -5.88
N TYR A 100 -12.68 9.58 -6.92
CA TYR A 100 -11.26 9.27 -6.82
C TYR A 100 -10.50 10.01 -7.93
N THR A 101 -9.54 10.85 -7.55
CA THR A 101 -8.64 11.54 -8.49
C THR A 101 -7.30 11.72 -7.81
N THR A 102 -6.23 11.47 -8.56
CA THR A 102 -4.85 11.77 -8.16
C THR A 102 -4.39 13.13 -8.70
N SER A 103 -5.16 13.72 -9.61
CA SER A 103 -4.93 15.06 -10.15
C SER A 103 -5.34 16.12 -9.15
N LEU A 104 -4.43 17.04 -8.86
CA LEU A 104 -4.75 18.27 -8.12
C LEU A 104 -5.61 19.18 -9.01
N PRO A 105 -6.61 19.87 -8.45
CA PRO A 105 -7.30 20.93 -9.18
C PRO A 105 -6.31 22.07 -9.37
N ILE A 106 -5.74 22.15 -10.56
CA ILE A 106 -4.91 23.25 -11.01
C ILE A 106 -5.55 23.76 -12.30
N GLU A 107 -5.78 25.07 -12.35
CA GLU A 107 -6.33 25.78 -13.51
C GLU A 107 -5.44 25.60 -14.75
#